data_AF-A0A7V9Z8E8-F1
#
_entry.id   AF-A0A7V9Z8E8-F1
#
_cell.length_a   1.000
_cell.length_b   1.000
_cell.length_c   1.000
_cell.angle_alpha   90.00
_cell.angle_beta   90.00
_cell.angle_gamma   90.00
#
_symmetry.space_group_name_H-M   'P 1'
#
loop_
_entity.id
_entity.type
_entity.pdbx_description
1 polymer ?
#
loop_
_entity_poly.entity_id
_entity_poly.type
_entity_poly.pdbx_seq_one_letter_code
_entity_poly.pdbx_strand_id
1 'polypeptide(L)'
;MLFPGFIDSHIHIIGGGGEGGDKTRTPELTLTGATAGMTTIVGVIGTDGTTRTMPDLIAKAHALEEEGISCYVHTGSYQVPVKMLTEKIEDDLILIDNIIDVGEIAIADHRSSQPTWQEMTKIAAAARIGGLLSGKAGIVNVHVGDSQSKLKVLEEVVEYTDIPIC
;
A
#
# COMPACT_ATOMS: atom_id res chain seq x y z
N MET A 1 13.52 -27.13 -14.98
CA MET A 1 14.12 -25.79 -14.74
C MET A 1 13.80 -25.41 -13.31
N LEU A 2 14.76 -24.86 -12.55
CA LEU A 2 14.57 -24.42 -11.17
C LEU A 2 14.89 -22.92 -11.11
N PHE A 3 14.03 -22.13 -10.46
CA PHE A 3 14.19 -20.69 -10.27
C PHE A 3 13.55 -20.28 -8.92
N PRO A 4 13.88 -19.09 -8.37
CA PRO A 4 13.28 -18.59 -7.14
C PRO A 4 11.76 -18.37 -7.28
N GLY A 5 11.02 -18.47 -6.18
CA GLY A 5 9.60 -18.09 -6.18
C GLY A 5 9.42 -16.60 -6.50
N PHE A 6 8.33 -16.24 -7.18
CA PHE A 6 8.08 -14.86 -7.54
C PHE A 6 7.56 -14.04 -6.35
N ILE A 7 7.90 -12.75 -6.37
CA ILE A 7 7.41 -11.75 -5.45
C ILE A 7 6.50 -10.82 -6.25
N ASP A 8 5.26 -10.69 -5.82
CA ASP A 8 4.35 -9.66 -6.35
C ASP A 8 4.13 -8.61 -5.26
N SER A 9 4.65 -7.41 -5.51
CA SER A 9 4.63 -6.31 -4.55
C SER A 9 3.34 -5.48 -4.56
N HIS A 10 2.29 -5.91 -5.28
CA HIS A 10 1.07 -5.10 -5.42
C HIS A 10 -0.18 -5.92 -5.70
N ILE A 11 -0.83 -6.45 -4.65
CA ILE A 11 -2.07 -7.23 -4.80
C ILE A 11 -3.16 -6.75 -3.85
N HIS A 12 -4.39 -6.63 -4.36
CA HIS A 12 -5.58 -6.43 -3.53
C HIS A 12 -6.05 -7.76 -2.90
N ILE A 13 -5.38 -8.22 -1.85
CA ILE A 13 -5.60 -9.56 -1.26
C ILE A 13 -6.99 -9.75 -0.63
N ILE A 14 -7.63 -8.68 -0.17
CA ILE A 14 -9.02 -8.67 0.31
C ILE A 14 -10.03 -8.32 -0.80
N GLY A 15 -9.58 -8.28 -2.05
CA GLY A 15 -10.33 -7.71 -3.16
C GLY A 15 -10.29 -6.19 -3.17
N GLY A 16 -10.85 -5.60 -4.21
CA GLY A 16 -10.85 -4.16 -4.47
C GLY A 16 -12.12 -3.77 -5.23
N GLY A 17 -11.98 -2.90 -6.21
CA GLY A 17 -13.09 -2.41 -7.02
C GLY A 17 -14.05 -1.50 -6.22
N GLY A 18 -15.29 -1.41 -6.70
CA GLY A 18 -16.34 -0.58 -6.09
C GLY A 18 -16.57 0.76 -6.78
N GLU A 19 -15.74 1.14 -7.77
CA GLU A 19 -15.86 2.40 -8.50
C GLU A 19 -17.15 2.53 -9.32
N GLY A 20 -17.77 1.40 -9.69
CA GLY A 20 -19.07 1.34 -10.34
C GLY A 20 -20.23 0.99 -9.39
N GLY A 21 -20.03 1.17 -8.07
CA GLY A 21 -20.96 0.81 -7.00
C GLY A 21 -20.71 -0.59 -6.42
N ASP A 22 -21.42 -0.94 -5.34
CA ASP A 22 -21.17 -2.13 -4.50
C ASP A 22 -21.05 -3.45 -5.28
N LYS A 23 -21.80 -3.61 -6.38
CA LYS A 23 -21.76 -4.80 -7.24
C LYS A 23 -20.43 -5.01 -7.97
N THR A 24 -19.59 -3.98 -8.06
CA THR A 24 -18.31 -4.00 -8.77
C THR A 24 -17.13 -4.31 -7.84
N ARG A 25 -17.40 -4.58 -6.56
CA ARG A 25 -16.39 -5.06 -5.62
C ARG A 25 -15.93 -6.46 -6.05
N THR A 26 -14.61 -6.64 -6.13
CA THR A 26 -14.02 -7.93 -6.48
C THR A 26 -13.90 -8.83 -5.24
N PRO A 27 -13.97 -10.16 -5.39
CA PRO A 27 -13.76 -11.09 -4.29
C PRO A 27 -12.31 -11.05 -3.78
N GLU A 28 -12.10 -11.59 -2.58
CA GLU A 28 -10.77 -11.77 -2.01
C GLU A 28 -9.92 -12.80 -2.78
N LEU A 29 -8.60 -12.72 -2.58
CA LEU A 29 -7.64 -13.65 -3.14
C LEU A 29 -7.75 -15.01 -2.43
N THR A 30 -7.66 -16.09 -3.20
CA THR A 30 -7.55 -17.46 -2.66
C THR A 30 -6.10 -17.92 -2.69
N LEU A 31 -5.70 -18.86 -1.82
CA LEU A 31 -4.35 -19.43 -1.84
C LEU A 31 -3.96 -19.96 -3.21
N THR A 32 -4.87 -20.66 -3.89
CA THR A 32 -4.62 -21.18 -5.24
C THR A 32 -4.33 -20.06 -6.24
N GLY A 33 -5.00 -18.91 -6.09
CA GLY A 33 -4.73 -17.72 -6.89
C GLY A 33 -3.37 -17.09 -6.54
N ALA A 34 -3.02 -17.05 -5.25
CA ALA A 34 -1.73 -16.52 -4.79
C ALA A 34 -0.56 -17.42 -5.21
N THR A 35 -0.72 -18.75 -5.16
CA THR A 35 0.34 -19.74 -5.44
C THR A 35 0.50 -20.06 -6.93
N ALA A 36 -0.06 -19.25 -7.83
CA ALA A 36 0.11 -19.34 -9.28
C ALA A 36 1.52 -18.88 -9.76
N GLY A 37 2.58 -19.26 -9.01
CA GLY A 37 3.97 -18.90 -9.25
C GLY A 37 4.56 -17.93 -8.23
N MET A 38 3.73 -17.26 -7.42
CA MET A 38 4.19 -16.37 -6.36
C MET A 38 4.36 -17.13 -5.05
N THR A 39 5.42 -16.78 -4.32
CA THR A 39 5.70 -17.28 -2.97
C THR A 39 5.65 -16.18 -1.93
N THR A 40 5.71 -14.93 -2.37
CA THR A 40 5.64 -13.75 -1.52
C THR A 40 4.74 -12.72 -2.18
N ILE A 41 3.86 -12.12 -1.40
CA ILE A 41 2.94 -11.08 -1.88
C ILE A 41 2.92 -9.89 -0.93
N VAL A 42 2.57 -8.72 -1.48
CA VAL A 42 2.33 -7.51 -0.70
C VAL A 42 0.91 -6.99 -0.96
N GLY A 43 0.11 -6.99 0.10
CA GLY A 43 -1.28 -6.59 0.11
C GLY A 43 -1.48 -5.08 0.18
N VAL A 44 -2.39 -4.53 -0.64
CA VAL A 44 -2.72 -3.09 -0.65
C VAL A 44 -4.22 -2.83 -0.75
N ILE A 45 -4.67 -1.66 -0.30
CA ILE A 45 -6.03 -1.14 -0.53
C ILE A 45 -5.96 -0.05 -1.59
N GLY A 46 -6.87 -0.11 -2.58
CA GLY A 46 -6.97 0.88 -3.65
C GLY A 46 -7.98 1.99 -3.35
N THR A 47 -8.87 2.24 -4.30
CA THR A 47 -9.89 3.32 -4.22
C THR A 47 -10.80 3.23 -2.99
N ASP A 48 -11.37 2.05 -2.72
CA ASP A 48 -12.33 1.87 -1.62
C ASP A 48 -11.63 1.63 -0.28
N GLY A 49 -11.07 2.69 0.31
CA GLY A 49 -10.60 2.68 1.69
C GLY A 49 -11.69 2.81 2.75
N THR A 50 -12.98 2.69 2.38
CA THR A 50 -14.11 2.87 3.31
C THR A 50 -14.69 1.52 3.72
N THR A 51 -14.99 0.66 2.76
CA THR A 51 -15.52 -0.68 3.05
C THR A 51 -14.43 -1.76 3.05
N ARG A 52 -13.24 -1.44 2.55
CA ARG A 52 -12.01 -2.21 2.79
C ARG A 52 -11.21 -1.51 3.88
N THR A 53 -10.77 -2.28 4.87
CA THR A 53 -10.20 -1.73 6.09
C THR A 53 -8.87 -2.39 6.41
N MET A 54 -8.00 -1.68 7.12
CA MET A 54 -6.72 -2.23 7.56
C MET A 54 -6.85 -3.51 8.41
N PRO A 55 -7.80 -3.61 9.37
CA PRO A 55 -8.01 -4.86 10.10
C PRO A 55 -8.31 -6.06 9.20
N ASP A 56 -9.14 -5.86 8.15
CA ASP A 56 -9.49 -6.91 7.19
C ASP A 56 -8.26 -7.33 6.36
N LEU A 57 -7.48 -6.36 5.89
CA LEU A 57 -6.25 -6.59 5.14
C LEU A 57 -5.23 -7.41 5.95
N ILE A 58 -5.01 -7.04 7.21
CA ILE A 58 -4.09 -7.74 8.12
C ILE A 58 -4.57 -9.16 8.43
N ALA A 59 -5.86 -9.32 8.74
CA ALA A 59 -6.42 -10.65 9.00
C ALA A 59 -6.23 -11.58 7.79
N LYS A 60 -6.43 -11.06 6.57
CA LYS A 60 -6.21 -11.83 5.36
C LYS A 60 -4.74 -12.15 5.10
N ALA A 61 -3.84 -11.21 5.39
CA ALA A 61 -2.40 -11.45 5.27
C ALA A 61 -1.95 -12.59 6.19
N HIS A 62 -2.34 -12.56 7.47
CA HIS A 62 -2.04 -13.64 8.41
C HIS A 62 -2.62 -14.99 7.95
N ALA A 63 -3.86 -15.02 7.44
CA ALA A 63 -4.44 -16.25 6.92
C ALA A 63 -3.63 -16.86 5.76
N LEU A 64 -3.16 -16.02 4.83
CA LEU A 64 -2.31 -16.48 3.72
C LEU A 64 -0.93 -16.96 4.22
N GLU A 65 -0.40 -16.37 5.30
CA GLU A 65 0.82 -16.85 5.94
C GLU A 65 0.64 -18.22 6.61
N GLU A 66 -0.45 -18.40 7.35
CA GLU A 66 -0.82 -19.69 7.94
C GLU A 66 -1.04 -20.76 6.86
N GLU A 67 -1.51 -20.37 5.68
CA GLU A 67 -1.69 -21.23 4.51
C GLU A 67 -0.37 -21.54 3.76
N GLY A 68 0.73 -20.87 4.07
CA GLY A 68 2.09 -21.28 3.68
C GLY A 68 2.82 -20.39 2.66
N ILE A 69 2.38 -19.16 2.41
CA ILE A 69 3.13 -18.15 1.64
C ILE A 69 3.62 -17.02 2.53
N SER A 70 4.55 -16.18 2.08
CA SER A 70 4.89 -14.95 2.82
C SER A 70 3.94 -13.82 2.39
N CYS A 71 3.36 -13.09 3.35
CA CYS A 71 2.43 -12.00 3.04
C CYS A 71 2.70 -10.76 3.89
N TYR A 72 3.10 -9.69 3.22
CA TYR A 72 3.24 -8.36 3.81
C TYR A 72 2.11 -7.45 3.34
N VAL A 73 1.99 -6.26 3.91
CA VAL A 73 0.99 -5.27 3.50
C VAL A 73 1.53 -3.84 3.57
N HIS A 74 0.86 -2.95 2.85
CA HIS A 74 1.03 -1.51 3.04
C HIS A 74 -0.10 -0.97 3.92
N THR A 75 0.23 -0.02 4.80
CA THR A 75 -0.80 0.72 5.54
C THR A 75 -1.38 1.85 4.69
N GLY A 76 -2.69 2.04 4.75
CA GLY A 76 -3.37 3.08 3.98
C GLY A 76 -4.15 2.57 2.79
N SER A 77 -4.50 3.51 1.91
CA SER A 77 -5.26 3.32 0.68
C SER A 77 -4.98 4.51 -0.25
N TYR A 78 -5.75 4.69 -1.33
CA TYR A 78 -5.67 5.88 -2.20
C TYR A 78 -5.75 7.21 -1.45
N GLN A 79 -6.39 7.21 -0.28
CA GLN A 79 -6.86 8.42 0.37
C GLN A 79 -5.76 9.10 1.20
N VAL A 80 -5.72 10.42 1.07
CA VAL A 80 -5.03 11.33 1.98
C VAL A 80 -6.09 12.16 2.71
N PRO A 81 -6.07 12.27 4.07
CA PRO A 81 -5.15 11.63 5.00
C PRO A 81 -5.19 10.10 4.98
N VAL A 82 -4.05 9.48 5.30
CA VAL A 82 -3.85 8.02 5.25
C VAL A 82 -4.77 7.32 6.25
N LYS A 83 -5.44 6.25 5.80
CA LYS A 83 -6.27 5.38 6.64
C LYS A 83 -5.46 4.20 7.19
N MET A 84 -4.81 4.45 8.31
CA MET A 84 -3.94 3.51 9.03
C MET A 84 -4.71 2.60 10.00
N LEU A 85 -4.04 1.54 10.49
CA LEU A 85 -4.60 0.60 11.48
C LEU A 85 -4.64 1.24 12.88
N THR A 86 -3.58 1.93 13.25
CA THR A 86 -3.44 2.67 14.52
C THR A 86 -3.77 4.15 14.33
N GLU A 87 -3.10 5.05 15.07
CA GLU A 87 -3.27 6.51 14.96
C GLU A 87 -2.13 7.19 14.20
N LYS A 88 -1.05 6.46 13.86
CA LYS A 88 0.12 6.99 13.15
C LYS A 88 0.72 5.97 12.19
N ILE A 89 1.28 6.48 11.09
CA ILE A 89 2.00 5.66 10.11
C ILE A 89 3.20 4.96 10.76
N GLU A 90 3.92 5.68 11.62
CA GLU A 90 5.08 5.18 12.34
C GLU A 90 4.70 4.03 13.28
N ASP A 91 3.57 4.14 13.98
CA ASP A 91 3.10 3.11 14.91
C ASP A 91 2.74 1.83 14.15
N ASP A 92 2.06 1.94 13.00
CA ASP A 92 1.80 0.80 12.12
C ASP A 92 3.09 0.11 11.68
N LEU A 93 4.08 0.87 11.20
CA LEU A 93 5.35 0.34 10.71
C LEU A 93 6.21 -0.25 11.83
N ILE A 94 6.17 0.32 13.03
CA ILE A 94 7.03 -0.11 14.15
C ILE A 94 6.43 -1.30 14.90
N LEU A 95 5.10 -1.33 15.09
CA LEU A 95 4.45 -2.27 15.99
C LEU A 95 3.88 -3.51 15.30
N ILE A 96 3.65 -3.46 13.99
CA ILE A 96 2.98 -4.54 13.24
C ILE A 96 3.94 -5.10 12.19
N ASP A 97 4.48 -6.29 12.42
CA ASP A 97 5.55 -6.89 11.59
C ASP A 97 5.21 -6.95 10.09
N ASN A 98 3.99 -7.37 9.75
CA ASN A 98 3.56 -7.52 8.36
C ASN A 98 3.34 -6.19 7.63
N ILE A 99 3.20 -5.06 8.33
CA ILE A 99 3.10 -3.73 7.69
C ILE A 99 4.51 -3.26 7.40
N ILE A 100 4.87 -3.18 6.11
CA ILE A 100 6.24 -2.84 5.70
C ILE A 100 6.39 -1.43 5.15
N ASP A 101 5.32 -0.90 4.56
CA ASP A 101 5.32 0.35 3.79
C ASP A 101 3.95 1.04 3.85
N VAL A 102 3.80 2.17 3.13
CA VAL A 102 2.57 2.97 3.07
C VAL A 102 1.99 2.98 1.66
N GLY A 103 0.67 2.88 1.54
CA GLY A 103 -0.06 3.09 0.30
C GLY A 103 -1.00 1.94 -0.10
N GLU A 104 -1.42 1.87 -1.37
CA GLU A 104 -1.02 2.75 -2.47
C GLU A 104 -1.69 4.14 -2.39
N ILE A 105 -0.90 5.21 -2.27
CA ILE A 105 -1.41 6.59 -2.25
C ILE A 105 -1.66 7.06 -3.69
N ALA A 106 -2.83 7.63 -3.99
CA ALA A 106 -3.14 8.05 -5.36
C ALA A 106 -2.71 9.50 -5.63
N ILE A 107 -2.04 9.71 -6.76
CA ILE A 107 -1.78 11.02 -7.37
C ILE A 107 -2.18 11.00 -8.85
N ALA A 108 -2.36 12.17 -9.45
CA ALA A 108 -2.68 12.32 -10.87
C ALA A 108 -3.90 11.48 -11.32
N ASP A 109 -4.80 11.13 -10.40
CA ASP A 109 -5.98 10.30 -10.66
C ASP A 109 -7.22 11.05 -10.19
N HIS A 110 -8.32 10.94 -10.94
CA HIS A 110 -9.59 11.56 -10.57
C HIS A 110 -10.23 10.94 -9.32
N ARG A 111 -9.75 9.77 -8.89
CA ARG A 111 -10.12 9.07 -7.66
C ARG A 111 -9.23 9.42 -6.47
N SER A 112 -8.17 10.21 -6.68
CA SER A 112 -7.28 10.64 -5.60
C SER A 112 -7.92 11.70 -4.69
N SER A 113 -7.39 11.86 -3.48
CA SER A 113 -7.68 13.01 -2.61
C SER A 113 -7.07 14.33 -3.12
N GLN A 114 -6.42 14.34 -4.29
CA GLN A 114 -5.66 15.47 -4.82
C GLN A 114 -4.60 16.01 -3.82
N PRO A 115 -3.72 15.15 -3.26
CA PRO A 115 -2.77 15.59 -2.23
C PRO A 115 -1.77 16.61 -2.76
N THR A 116 -1.44 17.57 -1.92
CA THR A 116 -0.34 18.52 -2.14
C THR A 116 1.01 17.83 -1.94
N TRP A 117 2.09 18.39 -2.52
CA TRP A 117 3.44 17.85 -2.30
C TRP A 117 3.85 17.93 -0.82
N GLN A 118 3.32 18.90 -0.05
CA GLN A 118 3.58 19.01 1.40
C GLN A 118 2.90 17.88 2.18
N GLU A 119 1.69 17.46 1.80
CA GLU A 119 1.03 16.30 2.39
C GLU A 119 1.79 15.02 2.06
N MET A 120 2.20 14.86 0.81
CA MET A 120 3.06 13.74 0.39
C MET A 120 4.39 13.73 1.14
N THR A 121 4.99 14.90 1.38
CA THR A 121 6.22 15.03 2.17
C THR A 121 6.02 14.49 3.59
N LYS A 122 4.92 14.84 4.25
CA LYS A 122 4.63 14.36 5.62
C LYS A 122 4.44 12.84 5.64
N ILE A 123 3.75 12.29 4.66
CA ILE A 123 3.55 10.83 4.53
C ILE A 123 4.89 10.14 4.31
N ALA A 124 5.71 10.62 3.37
CA ALA A 124 7.01 10.04 3.07
C ALA A 124 8.00 10.16 4.24
N ALA A 125 7.99 11.28 4.98
CA ALA A 125 8.78 11.45 6.17
C ALA A 125 8.41 10.44 7.27
N ALA A 126 7.10 10.27 7.52
CA ALA A 126 6.59 9.30 8.50
C ALA A 126 6.93 7.86 8.09
N ALA A 127 6.71 7.50 6.83
CA ALA A 127 7.07 6.19 6.28
C ALA A 127 8.57 5.90 6.48
N ARG A 128 9.43 6.87 6.13
CA ARG A 128 10.88 6.75 6.28
C ARG A 128 11.31 6.60 7.73
N ILE A 129 10.75 7.39 8.64
CA ILE A 129 11.07 7.30 10.08
C ILE A 129 10.61 5.94 10.63
N GLY A 130 9.39 5.51 10.31
CA GLY A 130 8.87 4.20 10.70
C GLY A 130 9.74 3.05 10.19
N GLY A 131 10.15 3.09 8.91
CA GLY A 131 11.07 2.12 8.32
C GLY A 131 12.43 2.07 9.02
N LEU A 132 13.06 3.23 9.23
CA LEU A 132 14.35 3.30 9.93
C LEU A 132 14.30 2.74 11.36
N LEU A 133 13.24 3.04 12.11
CA LEU A 133 13.09 2.60 13.50
C LEU A 133 12.73 1.12 13.62
N SER A 134 12.07 0.55 12.61
CA SER A 134 11.64 -0.86 12.58
C SER A 134 12.59 -1.78 11.81
N GLY A 135 13.59 -1.23 11.11
CA GLY A 135 14.45 -2.01 10.20
C GLY A 135 13.73 -2.45 8.91
N LYS A 136 12.63 -1.79 8.55
CA LYS A 136 11.83 -2.03 7.34
C LYS A 136 12.17 -1.00 6.26
N ALA A 137 11.65 -1.21 5.04
CA ALA A 137 11.90 -0.31 3.91
C ALA A 137 11.32 1.09 4.17
N GLY A 138 10.06 1.19 4.62
CA GLY A 138 9.44 2.47 4.94
C GLY A 138 9.24 3.36 3.72
N ILE A 139 8.88 2.75 2.58
CA ILE A 139 8.60 3.46 1.33
C ILE A 139 7.12 3.84 1.22
N VAL A 140 6.83 4.70 0.24
CA VAL A 140 5.46 5.04 -0.15
C VAL A 140 5.22 4.47 -1.55
N ASN A 141 4.31 3.51 -1.67
CA ASN A 141 3.81 3.06 -2.96
C ASN A 141 2.77 4.07 -3.46
N VAL A 142 2.91 4.50 -4.71
CA VAL A 142 2.11 5.58 -5.29
C VAL A 142 1.40 5.09 -6.55
N HIS A 143 0.08 5.10 -6.51
CA HIS A 143 -0.75 4.95 -7.69
C HIS A 143 -0.73 6.24 -8.50
N VAL A 144 -0.49 6.13 -9.81
CA VAL A 144 -0.44 7.26 -10.73
C VAL A 144 -1.54 7.10 -11.78
N GLY A 145 -2.50 8.02 -11.79
CA GLY A 145 -3.56 8.05 -12.80
C GLY A 145 -3.16 8.77 -14.09
N ASP A 146 -4.15 8.98 -14.96
CA ASP A 146 -3.96 9.52 -16.32
C ASP A 146 -3.92 11.06 -16.41
N SER A 147 -3.95 11.79 -15.29
CA SER A 147 -3.88 13.26 -15.29
C SER A 147 -2.56 13.74 -15.90
N GLN A 148 -2.61 14.89 -16.60
CA GLN A 148 -1.44 15.51 -17.21
C GLN A 148 -0.37 15.94 -16.19
N SER A 149 -0.73 16.06 -14.90
CA SER A 149 0.23 16.35 -13.83
C SER A 149 1.24 15.22 -13.60
N LYS A 150 0.92 13.97 -13.96
CA LYS A 150 1.81 12.81 -13.86
C LYS A 150 2.55 12.76 -12.51
N LEU A 151 3.88 12.78 -12.52
CA LEU A 151 4.75 12.68 -11.34
C LEU A 151 5.06 14.02 -10.68
N LYS A 152 4.46 15.13 -11.13
CA LYS A 152 4.81 16.48 -10.67
C LYS A 152 4.84 16.61 -9.14
N VAL A 153 3.87 16.00 -8.45
CA VAL A 153 3.81 16.04 -6.97
C VAL A 153 5.04 15.37 -6.35
N LEU A 154 5.54 14.28 -6.93
CA LEU A 154 6.75 13.60 -6.45
C LEU A 154 8.01 14.38 -6.81
N GLU A 155 8.06 14.96 -8.01
CA GLU A 155 9.15 15.85 -8.43
C GLU A 155 9.29 17.04 -7.46
N GLU A 156 8.17 17.65 -7.05
CA GLU A 156 8.15 18.74 -6.06
C GLU A 156 8.61 18.29 -4.66
N VAL A 157 8.24 17.07 -4.21
CA VAL A 157 8.75 16.51 -2.94
C VAL A 157 10.28 16.41 -2.98
N VAL A 158 10.83 15.94 -4.10
CA VAL A 158 12.28 15.73 -4.24
C VAL A 158 13.02 17.05 -4.38
N GLU A 159 12.46 18.00 -5.14
CA GLU A 159 13.07 19.31 -5.34
C GLU A 159 13.16 20.12 -4.05
N TYR A 160 12.13 20.04 -3.20
CA TYR A 160 11.98 20.93 -2.04
C TYR A 160 12.29 20.28 -0.69
N THR A 161 12.70 19.01 -0.65
CA THR A 161 12.92 18.29 0.62
C THR A 161 14.09 17.32 0.57
N ASP A 162 14.54 16.86 1.74
CA ASP A 162 15.62 15.86 1.89
C ASP A 162 15.11 14.41 1.85
N ILE A 163 13.86 14.17 1.42
CA ILE A 163 13.31 12.82 1.31
C ILE A 163 14.05 12.09 0.17
N PRO A 164 14.70 10.95 0.46
CA PRO A 164 15.40 10.20 -0.58
C PRO A 164 14.40 9.59 -1.56
N ILE A 165 14.68 9.73 -2.85
CA ILE A 165 14.21 8.77 -3.84
C ILE A 165 15.14 7.56 -3.71
N CYS A 166 14.57 6.37 -3.64
CA CYS A 166 15.27 5.08 -3.52
C CYS A 166 16.63 5.00 -4.23
#